data_AF-A0A1Q9CKZ2-F1
#
_entry.id   AF-A0A1Q9CKZ2-F1
#
_cell.length_a   1.000
_cell.length_b   1.000
_cell.length_c   1.000
_cell.angle_alpha   90.00
_cell.angle_beta   90.00
_cell.angle_gamma   90.00
#
_symmetry.space_group_name_H-M   'P 1'
#
loop_
_entity.id
_entity.type
_entity.pdbx_description
1 polymer ?
#
loop_
_entity_poly.entity_id
_entity_poly.type
_entity_poly.pdbx_seq_one_letter_code
_entity_poly.pdbx_strand_id
1 'polypeptide(L)'
;MESRFCKRASLTIFNSGVYGQAYVYNWRSTDAKVGKKIIQYTLENLGGRQYKIFDLVSYTTPAKSAQSRFEDKDDEEIDKGFDFIQSDAPRSTTEMAHLRWMTKNLKNPASPIFQWPSGLVEKALGNLARDGALAKKEYDWPIPLTSTYYHSWLLDMLEEIWDFDQSALLLVGHAGVGKSPLGRSVLMAQARHNKVRFQARDAPCIRCTAEIDFLRGEPGSVVMGDFLDDTTLRSLSTKVLKYFLDVGLYESMVWARWGATKWVQNEPRACADNTWDEDALPDVFDFEPSIPFKPFWESIKGAFISDAEKSHRDAILKRTAILFNSKQHVYYRPAGINQNPIRRKNIPLAEYLTAAGKELFGKYKDGIRELPPTHPQEVAREQAWVTTIMNRRLEERKPDYHARQQVRRALFGETGSTSSASARAPLKVKKEQEWVHKKARMWSHELKSNANSVIDLDSPERSRNFDRIPVHESVVPLHPDVSVPNPAFESPGDDMDVVSEEDADVMGHGFGIDSPAN
;
A
#
# COMPACT_ATOMS: atom_id res chain seq x y z
N MET A 1 -53.16 -10.22 4.63
CA MET A 1 -53.09 -11.61 4.13
C MET A 1 -52.12 -11.63 2.95
N GLU A 2 -50.99 -12.34 3.08
CA GLU A 2 -50.11 -12.64 1.96
C GLU A 2 -50.34 -14.11 1.59
N SER A 3 -50.76 -14.37 0.36
CA SER A 3 -50.59 -15.68 -0.24
C SER A 3 -49.29 -15.65 -1.04
N ARG A 4 -48.35 -16.55 -0.77
CA ARG A 4 -47.66 -17.20 -1.89
C ARG A 4 -48.64 -18.19 -2.49
N PHE A 5 -49.65 -17.67 -3.19
CA PHE A 5 -50.45 -18.52 -4.04
C PHE A 5 -49.49 -19.03 -5.11
N CYS A 6 -49.39 -20.36 -5.16
CA CYS A 6 -48.92 -21.11 -6.31
C CYS A 6 -49.29 -20.33 -7.58
N LYS A 7 -48.36 -20.13 -8.53
CA LYS A 7 -48.53 -19.36 -9.78
C LYS A 7 -49.72 -19.82 -10.68
N ARG A 8 -50.64 -20.64 -10.16
CA ARG A 8 -51.80 -21.25 -10.81
C ARG A 8 -53.13 -21.16 -10.02
N ALA A 9 -53.20 -20.54 -8.85
CA ALA A 9 -54.51 -20.23 -8.28
C ALA A 9 -54.99 -18.90 -8.86
N SER A 10 -56.11 -18.94 -9.60
CA SER A 10 -56.59 -17.74 -10.28
C SER A 10 -57.00 -16.68 -9.26
N LEU A 11 -56.61 -15.43 -9.52
CA LEU A 11 -56.99 -14.23 -8.77
C LEU A 11 -58.50 -14.17 -8.46
N THR A 12 -59.29 -14.85 -9.29
CA THR A 12 -60.74 -15.04 -9.19
C THR A 12 -61.18 -15.67 -7.87
N ILE A 13 -60.49 -16.70 -7.38
CA ILE A 13 -60.88 -17.38 -6.12
C ILE A 13 -60.64 -16.45 -4.93
N PHE A 14 -59.51 -15.75 -4.92
CA PHE A 14 -59.21 -14.78 -3.87
C PHE A 14 -60.24 -13.66 -3.85
N ASN A 15 -60.51 -13.02 -5.00
CA ASN A 15 -61.50 -11.93 -5.07
C ASN A 15 -62.93 -12.38 -4.73
N SER A 16 -63.29 -13.65 -4.95
CA SER A 16 -64.60 -14.17 -4.57
C SER A 16 -64.77 -14.39 -3.05
N GLY A 17 -63.67 -14.45 -2.30
CA GLY A 17 -63.66 -14.74 -0.87
C GLY A 17 -63.45 -13.53 0.04
N VAL A 18 -63.20 -12.33 -0.51
CA VAL A 18 -62.98 -11.11 0.28
C VAL A 18 -64.13 -10.13 0.08
N TYR A 19 -64.66 -9.59 1.18
CA TYR A 19 -65.63 -8.50 1.12
C TYR A 19 -64.87 -7.17 0.92
N GLY A 20 -65.01 -6.55 -0.26
CA GLY A 20 -64.38 -5.26 -0.60
C GLY A 20 -63.34 -5.35 -1.73
N GLN A 21 -62.61 -4.25 -1.96
CA GLN A 21 -61.60 -4.16 -3.02
C GLN A 21 -60.26 -4.72 -2.55
N ALA A 22 -59.77 -5.75 -3.23
CA ALA A 22 -58.45 -6.31 -2.98
C ALA A 22 -57.35 -5.40 -3.56
N TYR A 23 -56.34 -5.10 -2.74
CA TYR A 23 -55.16 -4.34 -3.17
C TYR A 23 -53.93 -5.24 -3.15
N VAL A 24 -53.15 -5.22 -4.23
CA VAL A 24 -51.84 -5.89 -4.32
C VAL A 24 -50.77 -4.81 -4.27
N TYR A 25 -49.84 -4.95 -3.32
CA TYR A 25 -48.75 -3.99 -3.20
C TYR A 25 -47.73 -4.19 -4.32
N ASN A 26 -47.47 -3.14 -5.10
CA ASN A 26 -46.45 -3.17 -6.14
C ASN A 26 -45.11 -2.70 -5.56
N TRP A 27 -44.22 -3.66 -5.27
CA TRP A 27 -42.88 -3.35 -4.75
C TRP A 27 -42.04 -2.69 -5.85
N ARG A 28 -41.81 -1.38 -5.77
CA ARG A 28 -40.78 -0.72 -6.59
C ARG A 28 -39.43 -1.28 -6.17
N SER A 29 -38.76 -1.95 -7.11
CA SER A 29 -37.66 -2.88 -6.83
C SER A 29 -36.34 -2.17 -6.53
N THR A 30 -35.94 -2.18 -5.27
CA THR A 30 -34.54 -2.37 -4.86
C THR A 30 -34.44 -3.17 -3.57
N ASP A 31 -35.44 -3.12 -2.67
CA ASP A 31 -35.40 -3.92 -1.44
C ASP A 31 -36.78 -4.39 -0.94
N ALA A 32 -37.41 -5.27 -1.72
CA ALA A 32 -38.72 -5.87 -1.39
C ALA A 32 -38.74 -6.60 -0.03
N LYS A 33 -37.57 -7.00 0.51
CA LYS A 33 -37.47 -7.63 1.83
C LYS A 33 -37.74 -6.65 2.97
N VAL A 34 -37.22 -5.42 2.87
CA VAL A 34 -37.40 -4.38 3.90
C VAL A 34 -38.85 -3.90 3.90
N GLY A 35 -39.38 -3.60 2.70
CA GLY A 35 -40.77 -3.21 2.55
C GLY A 35 -41.75 -4.25 3.10
N LYS A 36 -41.49 -5.54 2.84
CA LYS A 36 -42.29 -6.63 3.38
C LYS A 36 -42.29 -6.67 4.92
N LYS A 37 -41.14 -6.47 5.55
CA LYS A 37 -41.04 -6.40 7.02
C LYS A 37 -41.82 -5.23 7.58
N ILE A 38 -41.78 -4.06 6.92
CA ILE A 38 -42.54 -2.87 7.34
C ILE A 38 -44.04 -3.14 7.25
N ILE A 39 -44.54 -3.65 6.12
CA ILE A 39 -45.98 -3.95 5.96
C ILE A 39 -46.42 -5.03 6.95
N GLN A 40 -45.62 -6.09 7.14
CA GLN A 40 -45.92 -7.10 8.13
C GLN A 40 -46.03 -6.46 9.52
N TYR A 41 -45.05 -5.66 9.93
CA TYR A 41 -45.06 -4.97 11.21
C TYR A 41 -46.28 -4.04 11.36
N THR A 42 -46.61 -3.23 10.35
CA THR A 42 -47.77 -2.34 10.38
C THR A 42 -49.08 -3.10 10.48
N LEU A 43 -49.24 -4.18 9.70
CA LEU A 43 -50.45 -5.01 9.72
C LEU A 43 -50.61 -5.81 11.01
N GLU A 44 -49.52 -6.25 11.63
CA GLU A 44 -49.55 -6.95 12.92
C GLU A 44 -49.98 -6.03 14.06
N ASN A 45 -49.66 -4.73 13.97
CA ASN A 45 -49.99 -3.73 14.98
C ASN A 45 -51.31 -2.98 14.71
N LEU A 46 -51.93 -3.17 13.55
CA LEU A 46 -53.29 -2.70 13.28
C LEU A 46 -54.27 -3.57 14.09
N GLY A 47 -54.82 -3.04 15.18
CA GLY A 47 -55.81 -3.73 16.00
C GLY A 47 -56.99 -4.30 15.19
N GLY A 48 -57.67 -5.31 15.74
CA GLY A 48 -58.78 -6.00 15.09
C GLY A 48 -58.53 -7.50 14.90
N ARG A 49 -59.48 -8.20 14.27
CA ARG A 49 -59.41 -9.65 14.06
C ARG A 49 -58.54 -9.96 12.84
N GLN A 50 -57.32 -10.42 13.08
CA GLN A 50 -56.35 -10.74 12.05
C GLN A 50 -56.31 -12.25 11.76
N TYR A 51 -56.27 -12.63 10.48
CA TYR A 51 -56.02 -14.00 10.04
C TYR A 51 -54.61 -14.07 9.45
N LYS A 52 -53.71 -14.76 10.17
CA LYS A 52 -52.33 -14.97 9.75
C LYS A 52 -52.21 -16.38 9.17
N ILE A 53 -51.76 -16.47 7.91
CA ILE A 53 -51.43 -17.73 7.27
C ILE A 53 -49.92 -17.85 7.33
N PHE A 54 -49.44 -18.86 8.04
CA PHE A 54 -48.03 -19.21 8.08
C PHE A 54 -47.81 -20.41 7.17
N ASP A 55 -46.87 -20.30 6.23
CA ASP A 55 -46.29 -21.49 5.61
C ASP A 55 -45.34 -22.11 6.62
N LEU A 56 -45.76 -23.21 7.24
CA LEU A 56 -44.88 -24.05 8.03
C LEU A 56 -43.91 -24.77 7.07
N VAL A 57 -42.75 -24.18 6.84
CA VAL A 57 -41.65 -24.88 6.18
C VAL A 57 -41.09 -25.86 7.21
N SER A 58 -41.25 -27.15 6.99
CA SER A 58 -40.61 -28.14 7.84
C SER A 58 -39.08 -27.96 7.69
N TYR A 59 -38.38 -27.84 8.82
CA TYR A 59 -36.91 -27.92 8.85
C TYR A 59 -36.38 -29.29 8.37
N THR A 60 -37.28 -30.20 7.96
CA THR A 60 -36.99 -31.42 7.21
C THR A 60 -36.99 -31.19 5.69
N THR A 61 -36.51 -30.03 5.23
CA THR A 61 -35.86 -30.07 3.91
C THR A 61 -34.67 -31.02 4.13
N PRO A 62 -34.57 -32.15 3.42
CA PRO A 62 -33.45 -33.07 3.61
C PRO A 62 -32.19 -32.23 3.52
N ALA A 63 -31.36 -32.28 4.56
CA ALA A 63 -30.02 -31.76 4.52
C ALA A 63 -29.46 -32.20 3.17
N LYS A 64 -29.23 -31.26 2.26
CA LYS A 64 -28.58 -31.55 0.99
C LYS A 64 -27.23 -32.14 1.37
N SER A 65 -27.19 -33.48 1.30
CA SER A 65 -26.05 -34.38 1.41
C SER A 65 -25.14 -34.20 2.63
N ALA A 66 -24.62 -35.34 3.09
CA ALA A 66 -23.46 -35.43 3.96
C ALA A 66 -22.20 -34.89 3.26
N GLN A 67 -22.17 -33.59 2.97
CA GLN A 67 -21.07 -32.89 2.33
C GLN A 67 -20.76 -31.67 3.18
N SER A 68 -19.53 -31.61 3.70
CA SER A 68 -19.10 -30.58 4.65
C SER A 68 -19.27 -29.22 4.00
N ARG A 69 -19.90 -28.29 4.72
CA ARG A 69 -19.94 -26.90 4.30
C ARG A 69 -18.52 -26.36 4.38
N PHE A 70 -18.23 -25.28 3.64
CA PHE A 70 -16.96 -24.57 3.79
C PHE A 70 -16.68 -24.17 5.25
N GLU A 71 -17.75 -23.90 6.02
CA GLU A 71 -17.73 -23.61 7.46
C GLU A 71 -17.22 -24.79 8.32
N ASP A 72 -17.26 -26.01 7.81
CA ASP A 72 -16.84 -27.23 8.50
C ASP A 72 -15.40 -27.64 8.13
N LYS A 73 -14.73 -26.89 7.25
CA LYS A 73 -13.33 -27.15 6.85
C LYS A 73 -12.36 -26.62 7.90
N ASP A 74 -11.30 -27.36 8.17
CA ASP A 74 -10.22 -26.89 9.04
C ASP A 74 -9.26 -25.94 8.30
N ASP A 75 -8.38 -25.28 9.07
CA ASP A 75 -7.43 -24.31 8.54
C ASP A 75 -6.48 -24.94 7.50
N GLU A 76 -6.07 -26.21 7.67
CA GLU A 76 -5.19 -26.91 6.73
C GLU A 76 -5.89 -27.21 5.39
N GLU A 77 -7.16 -27.59 5.41
CA GLU A 77 -7.98 -27.78 4.21
C GLU A 77 -8.21 -26.46 3.48
N ILE A 78 -8.39 -25.37 4.24
CA ILE A 78 -8.51 -24.03 3.67
C ILE A 78 -7.20 -23.63 2.98
N ASP A 79 -6.06 -23.80 3.64
CA ASP A 79 -4.74 -23.47 3.07
C ASP A 79 -4.45 -24.28 1.81
N LYS A 80 -4.70 -25.61 1.83
CA LYS A 80 -4.57 -26.48 0.64
C LYS A 80 -5.42 -26.00 -0.53
N GLY A 81 -6.61 -25.45 -0.27
CA GLY A 81 -7.47 -24.91 -1.31
C GLY A 81 -6.93 -23.62 -1.92
N PHE A 82 -6.34 -22.73 -1.12
CA PHE A 82 -5.67 -21.52 -1.62
C PHE A 82 -4.38 -21.87 -2.38
N ASP A 83 -3.58 -22.80 -1.86
CA ASP A 83 -2.38 -23.32 -2.53
C ASP A 83 -2.74 -23.88 -3.92
N PHE A 84 -3.80 -24.68 -4.01
CA PHE A 84 -4.31 -25.21 -5.28
C PHE A 84 -4.74 -24.11 -6.26
N ILE A 85 -5.39 -23.04 -5.78
CA ILE A 85 -5.70 -21.89 -6.64
C ILE A 85 -4.40 -21.23 -7.11
N GLN A 86 -3.40 -21.08 -6.25
CA GLN A 86 -2.14 -20.43 -6.58
C GLN A 86 -1.28 -21.22 -7.58
N SER A 87 -1.31 -22.56 -7.50
CA SER A 87 -0.54 -23.46 -8.37
C SER A 87 -1.24 -23.78 -9.70
N ASP A 88 -2.53 -24.11 -9.65
CA ASP A 88 -3.24 -24.75 -10.76
C ASP A 88 -4.25 -23.85 -11.48
N ALA A 89 -4.60 -22.71 -10.91
CA ALA A 89 -5.55 -21.83 -11.55
C ALA A 89 -4.93 -21.01 -12.69
N PRO A 90 -5.68 -20.76 -13.78
CA PRO A 90 -5.24 -19.85 -14.82
C PRO A 90 -5.04 -18.46 -14.25
N ARG A 91 -3.92 -17.81 -14.59
CA ARG A 91 -3.65 -16.41 -14.21
C ARG A 91 -4.34 -15.39 -15.10
N SER A 92 -4.74 -15.79 -16.30
CA SER A 92 -5.41 -14.92 -17.26
C SER A 92 -6.92 -15.06 -17.17
N THR A 93 -7.63 -13.93 -17.23
CA THR A 93 -9.09 -13.89 -17.39
C THR A 93 -9.53 -14.07 -18.84
N THR A 94 -8.60 -14.07 -19.80
CA THR A 94 -8.90 -14.21 -21.24
C THR A 94 -9.61 -15.53 -21.54
N GLU A 95 -10.44 -15.52 -22.58
CA GLU A 95 -11.14 -16.72 -23.08
C GLU A 95 -11.99 -17.44 -22.02
N MET A 96 -12.46 -16.71 -21.01
CA MET A 96 -13.22 -17.25 -19.89
C MET A 96 -12.46 -18.31 -19.10
N ALA A 97 -11.12 -18.29 -19.09
CA ALA A 97 -10.30 -19.31 -18.45
C ALA A 97 -10.64 -19.48 -16.96
N HIS A 98 -10.82 -18.38 -16.22
CA HIS A 98 -11.27 -18.42 -14.82
C HIS A 98 -12.63 -19.11 -14.68
N LEU A 99 -13.63 -18.71 -15.46
CA LEU A 99 -14.98 -19.28 -15.39
C LEU A 99 -14.99 -20.77 -15.73
N ARG A 100 -14.23 -21.17 -16.76
CA ARG A 100 -14.07 -22.58 -17.14
C ARG A 100 -13.40 -23.39 -16.03
N TRP A 101 -12.33 -22.86 -15.44
CA TRP A 101 -11.61 -23.52 -14.35
C TRP A 101 -12.47 -23.64 -13.09
N MET A 102 -13.16 -22.58 -12.67
CA MET A 102 -14.09 -22.60 -11.53
C MET A 102 -15.19 -23.64 -11.73
N THR A 103 -15.80 -23.68 -12.92
CA THR A 103 -16.90 -24.60 -13.23
C THR A 103 -16.47 -26.06 -13.10
N LYS A 104 -15.23 -26.38 -13.48
CA LYS A 104 -14.65 -27.73 -13.36
C LYS A 104 -14.30 -28.07 -11.91
N ASN A 105 -13.62 -27.17 -11.20
CA ASN A 105 -13.03 -27.49 -9.91
C ASN A 105 -13.97 -27.34 -8.71
N LEU A 106 -14.99 -26.47 -8.78
CA LEU A 106 -15.99 -26.35 -7.71
C LEU A 106 -16.93 -27.57 -7.63
N LYS A 107 -17.07 -28.31 -8.74
CA LYS A 107 -17.94 -29.49 -8.86
C LYS A 107 -17.20 -30.82 -8.79
N ASN A 108 -15.87 -30.81 -8.77
CA ASN A 108 -15.05 -32.02 -8.73
C ASN A 108 -14.78 -32.42 -7.27
N PRO A 109 -15.28 -33.58 -6.78
CA PRO A 109 -15.04 -34.03 -5.40
C PRO A 109 -13.57 -34.23 -5.03
N ALA A 110 -12.69 -34.45 -6.01
CA ALA A 110 -11.25 -34.58 -5.80
C ALA A 110 -10.52 -33.23 -5.74
N SER A 111 -11.20 -32.12 -6.01
CA SER A 111 -10.62 -30.78 -5.97
C SER A 111 -10.50 -30.29 -4.53
N PRO A 112 -9.35 -29.72 -4.12
CA PRO A 112 -9.19 -29.08 -2.81
C PRO A 112 -10.22 -27.97 -2.52
N ILE A 113 -10.74 -27.34 -3.58
CA ILE A 113 -11.76 -26.29 -3.49
C ILE A 113 -13.19 -26.78 -3.78
N PHE A 114 -13.44 -28.09 -3.72
CA PHE A 114 -14.77 -28.66 -3.91
C PHE A 114 -15.78 -28.00 -2.97
N GLN A 115 -16.89 -27.50 -3.53
CA GLN A 115 -17.96 -26.80 -2.80
C GLN A 115 -17.57 -25.52 -2.06
N TRP A 116 -16.40 -24.95 -2.35
CA TRP A 116 -16.10 -23.61 -1.86
C TRP A 116 -17.12 -22.58 -2.38
N PRO A 117 -17.39 -21.50 -1.64
CA PRO A 117 -18.26 -20.43 -2.11
C PRO A 117 -17.73 -19.85 -3.43
N SER A 118 -18.56 -19.83 -4.48
CA SER A 118 -18.11 -19.36 -5.80
C SER A 118 -17.57 -17.93 -5.76
N GLY A 119 -18.17 -17.05 -4.96
CA GLY A 119 -17.69 -15.67 -4.79
C GLY A 119 -16.32 -15.58 -4.09
N LEU A 120 -15.97 -16.54 -3.23
CA LEU A 120 -14.63 -16.61 -2.61
C LEU A 120 -13.59 -17.00 -3.67
N VAL A 121 -13.86 -18.04 -4.45
CA VAL A 121 -12.96 -18.51 -5.51
C VAL A 121 -12.81 -17.45 -6.61
N GLU A 122 -13.89 -16.79 -7.01
CA GLU A 122 -13.84 -15.68 -7.97
C GLU A 122 -12.95 -14.53 -7.46
N LYS A 123 -13.08 -14.17 -6.18
CA LYS A 123 -12.24 -13.15 -5.55
C LYS A 123 -10.77 -13.59 -5.50
N ALA A 124 -10.49 -14.84 -5.16
CA ALA A 124 -9.14 -15.40 -5.13
C ALA A 124 -8.50 -15.38 -6.52
N LEU A 125 -9.23 -15.83 -7.56
CA LEU A 125 -8.76 -15.77 -8.95
C LEU A 125 -8.57 -14.33 -9.44
N GLY A 126 -9.48 -13.43 -9.08
CA GLY A 126 -9.35 -12.01 -9.38
C GLY A 126 -8.13 -11.38 -8.73
N ASN A 127 -7.75 -11.83 -7.53
CA ASN A 127 -6.50 -11.43 -6.89
C ASN A 127 -5.30 -12.03 -7.62
N LEU A 128 -5.34 -13.31 -7.97
CA LEU A 128 -4.27 -14.01 -8.70
C LEU A 128 -3.99 -13.38 -10.07
N ALA A 129 -5.01 -12.95 -10.80
CA ALA A 129 -4.85 -12.27 -12.08
C ALA A 129 -4.23 -10.87 -11.94
N ARG A 130 -4.49 -10.18 -10.82
CA ARG A 130 -3.91 -8.87 -10.52
C ARG A 130 -2.51 -8.96 -9.89
N ASP A 131 -2.17 -10.10 -9.30
CA ASP A 131 -0.85 -10.38 -8.71
C ASP A 131 0.30 -10.23 -9.72
N GLY A 132 0.05 -10.56 -11.00
CA GLY A 132 1.03 -10.36 -12.07
C GLY A 132 1.31 -8.90 -12.44
N ALA A 133 0.51 -7.95 -11.94
CA ALA A 133 0.62 -6.53 -12.28
C ALA A 133 1.40 -5.70 -11.24
N LEU A 134 1.97 -6.34 -10.21
CA LEU A 134 2.74 -5.69 -9.15
C LEU A 134 4.15 -6.30 -9.05
N ALA A 135 5.09 -5.54 -8.49
CA ALA A 135 6.44 -6.01 -8.25
C ALA A 135 6.42 -7.14 -7.22
N LYS A 136 6.97 -8.30 -7.58
CA LYS A 136 7.10 -9.44 -6.68
C LYS A 136 8.12 -9.15 -5.58
N LYS A 137 7.86 -9.69 -4.40
CA LYS A 137 8.82 -9.72 -3.31
C LYS A 137 9.81 -10.85 -3.49
N GLU A 138 11.07 -10.50 -3.35
CA GLU A 138 12.18 -11.40 -3.34
C GLU A 138 12.72 -11.53 -1.91
N TYR A 139 12.53 -12.70 -1.31
CA TYR A 139 12.99 -13.00 0.05
C TYR A 139 14.39 -13.62 0.04
N ASP A 140 14.68 -14.46 -0.96
CA ASP A 140 15.89 -15.27 -1.02
C ASP A 140 16.93 -14.66 -1.96
N TRP A 141 17.65 -13.65 -1.46
CA TRP A 141 18.78 -13.07 -2.19
C TRP A 141 20.11 -13.80 -1.87
N PRO A 142 20.78 -14.40 -2.87
CA PRO A 142 21.91 -15.30 -2.64
C PRO A 142 23.26 -14.62 -2.44
N ILE A 143 23.37 -13.30 -2.67
CA ILE A 143 24.67 -12.60 -2.71
C ILE A 143 24.78 -11.57 -1.56
N PRO A 144 25.20 -11.99 -0.36
CA PRO A 144 25.55 -11.06 0.71
C PRO A 144 26.68 -10.09 0.32
N LEU A 145 26.70 -8.90 0.93
CA LEU A 145 27.79 -7.91 0.83
C LEU A 145 29.00 -8.36 1.64
N THR A 146 29.78 -9.28 1.07
CA THR A 146 31.05 -9.75 1.66
C THR A 146 32.15 -9.78 0.61
N SER A 147 33.41 -9.82 1.08
CA SER A 147 34.59 -9.89 0.21
C SER A 147 34.66 -11.17 -0.63
N THR A 148 33.86 -12.18 -0.29
CA THR A 148 33.66 -13.39 -1.10
C THR A 148 33.04 -13.03 -2.44
N TYR A 149 32.01 -12.18 -2.46
CA TYR A 149 31.19 -11.91 -3.65
C TYR A 149 31.40 -10.53 -4.26
N TYR A 150 31.88 -9.56 -3.47
CA TYR A 150 32.16 -8.21 -3.91
C TYR A 150 33.62 -7.84 -3.63
N HIS A 151 34.19 -7.00 -4.48
CA HIS A 151 35.57 -6.56 -4.26
C HIS A 151 35.72 -5.74 -2.97
N SER A 152 36.82 -5.92 -2.24
CA SER A 152 37.08 -5.18 -0.99
C SER A 152 37.05 -3.66 -1.19
N TRP A 153 37.61 -3.17 -2.29
CA TRP A 153 37.61 -1.76 -2.61
C TRP A 153 36.20 -1.16 -2.73
N LEU A 154 35.20 -1.96 -3.10
CA LEU A 154 33.81 -1.53 -3.19
C LEU A 154 33.18 -1.47 -1.81
N LEU A 155 33.47 -2.45 -0.95
CA LEU A 155 32.99 -2.47 0.43
C LEU A 155 33.53 -1.25 1.20
N ASP A 156 34.81 -0.90 1.01
CA ASP A 156 35.41 0.30 1.60
C ASP A 156 34.65 1.58 1.18
N MET A 157 34.30 1.71 -0.12
CA MET A 157 33.53 2.85 -0.61
C MET A 157 32.11 2.89 -0.05
N LEU A 158 31.45 1.72 -0.01
CA LEU A 158 30.11 1.61 0.54
C LEU A 158 30.09 2.06 1.99
N GLU A 159 31.07 1.67 2.79
CA GLU A 159 31.21 2.09 4.18
C GLU A 159 31.28 3.62 4.34
N GLU A 160 31.96 4.31 3.42
CA GLU A 160 32.07 5.77 3.42
C GLU A 160 30.77 6.50 3.06
N ILE A 161 29.93 5.91 2.21
CA ILE A 161 28.67 6.51 1.76
C ILE A 161 27.43 5.96 2.47
N TRP A 162 27.59 4.93 3.30
CA TRP A 162 26.48 4.24 3.95
C TRP A 162 25.76 5.18 4.92
N ASP A 163 24.57 5.61 4.51
CA ASP A 163 23.65 6.43 5.29
C ASP A 163 22.20 6.08 4.90
N PHE A 164 21.95 4.78 4.67
CA PHE A 164 20.75 4.29 3.98
C PHE A 164 19.48 4.22 4.86
N ASP A 165 19.52 4.75 6.08
CA ASP A 165 18.31 5.07 6.86
C ASP A 165 17.88 6.54 6.71
N GLN A 166 18.67 7.38 6.03
CA GLN A 166 18.34 8.77 5.71
C GLN A 166 18.44 9.10 4.21
N SER A 167 19.12 8.27 3.44
CA SER A 167 19.35 8.47 2.01
C SER A 167 19.08 7.21 1.18
N ALA A 168 18.69 7.41 -0.07
CA ALA A 168 18.62 6.35 -1.06
C ALA A 168 19.97 6.14 -1.76
N LEU A 169 20.17 4.97 -2.36
CA LEU A 169 21.33 4.67 -3.19
C LEU A 169 21.01 4.88 -4.68
N LEU A 170 21.83 5.66 -5.37
CA LEU A 170 21.79 5.80 -6.82
C LEU A 170 23.03 5.16 -7.45
N LEU A 171 22.81 4.19 -8.33
CA LEU A 171 23.83 3.50 -9.11
C LEU A 171 23.81 4.03 -10.54
N VAL A 172 24.86 4.71 -10.98
CA VAL A 172 24.99 5.20 -12.36
C VAL A 172 26.14 4.47 -13.06
N GLY A 173 26.08 4.35 -14.38
CA GLY A 173 27.24 3.97 -15.19
C GLY A 173 26.94 2.87 -16.17
N HIS A 174 27.98 2.28 -16.74
CA HIS A 174 27.82 1.31 -17.84
C HIS A 174 26.98 0.08 -17.50
N ALA A 175 26.30 -0.47 -18.51
CA ALA A 175 25.69 -1.79 -18.43
C ALA A 175 26.75 -2.88 -18.18
N GLY A 176 26.36 -3.95 -17.48
CA GLY A 176 27.24 -5.09 -17.20
C GLY A 176 28.20 -4.93 -16.02
N VAL A 177 28.32 -3.74 -15.41
CA VAL A 177 29.24 -3.52 -14.27
C VAL A 177 28.76 -4.12 -12.94
N GLY A 178 27.56 -4.70 -12.89
CA GLY A 178 27.00 -5.32 -11.69
C GLY A 178 26.13 -4.39 -10.82
N LYS A 179 25.57 -3.29 -11.36
CA LYS A 179 24.67 -2.39 -10.61
C LYS A 179 23.46 -3.13 -10.01
N SER A 180 22.78 -3.93 -10.82
CA SER A 180 21.57 -4.66 -10.44
C SER A 180 21.79 -5.63 -9.27
N PRO A 181 22.82 -6.51 -9.27
CA PRO A 181 23.11 -7.33 -8.08
C PRO A 181 23.55 -6.50 -6.88
N LEU A 182 24.36 -5.45 -7.08
CA LEU A 182 24.82 -4.58 -5.99
C LEU A 182 23.65 -3.87 -5.28
N GLY A 183 22.73 -3.28 -6.04
CA GLY A 183 21.56 -2.60 -5.51
C GLY A 183 20.70 -3.54 -4.66
N ARG A 184 20.46 -4.77 -5.15
CA ARG A 184 19.76 -5.81 -4.38
C ARG A 184 20.52 -6.18 -3.11
N SER A 185 21.83 -6.41 -3.18
CA SER A 185 22.63 -6.75 -1.99
C SER A 185 22.59 -5.65 -0.92
N VAL A 186 22.72 -4.37 -1.30
CA VAL A 186 22.63 -3.24 -0.36
C VAL A 186 21.27 -3.16 0.30
N LEU A 187 20.19 -3.26 -0.48
CA LEU A 187 18.83 -3.19 0.05
C LEU A 187 18.53 -4.35 1.00
N MET A 188 18.91 -5.57 0.63
CA MET A 188 18.71 -6.75 1.48
C MET A 188 19.51 -6.63 2.79
N ALA A 189 20.76 -6.17 2.71
CA ALA A 189 21.61 -5.98 3.88
C ALA A 189 21.01 -4.97 4.86
N GLN A 190 20.51 -3.83 4.35
CA GLN A 190 19.83 -2.82 5.16
C GLN A 190 18.49 -3.33 5.72
N ALA A 191 17.70 -4.05 4.93
CA ALA A 191 16.42 -4.62 5.37
C ALA A 191 16.60 -5.63 6.51
N ARG A 192 17.62 -6.50 6.44
CA ARG A 192 18.01 -7.42 7.51
C ARG A 192 18.44 -6.68 8.78
N HIS A 193 19.23 -5.61 8.65
CA HIS A 193 19.62 -4.79 9.80
C HIS A 193 18.40 -4.10 10.43
N ASN A 194 17.54 -3.52 9.60
CA ASN A 194 16.30 -2.86 10.04
C ASN A 194 15.36 -3.83 10.77
N LYS A 195 15.29 -5.09 10.33
CA LYS A 195 14.49 -6.12 11.02
C LYS A 195 14.88 -6.24 12.49
N VAL A 196 16.18 -6.32 12.77
CA VAL A 196 16.70 -6.40 14.15
C VAL A 196 16.48 -5.09 14.90
N ARG A 197 16.84 -3.95 14.27
CA ARG A 197 16.73 -2.60 14.86
C ARG A 197 15.31 -2.24 15.28
N PHE A 198 14.32 -2.56 14.44
CA PHE A 198 12.90 -2.22 14.65
C PHE A 198 12.06 -3.37 15.21
N GLN A 199 12.66 -4.52 15.52
CA GLN A 199 11.97 -5.72 15.99
C GLN A 199 10.79 -6.11 15.07
N ALA A 200 10.99 -5.95 13.76
CA ALA A 200 9.96 -6.22 12.76
C ALA A 200 9.69 -7.73 12.65
N ARG A 201 8.41 -8.10 12.54
CA ARG A 201 7.98 -9.50 12.45
C ARG A 201 8.26 -10.09 11.06
N ASP A 202 8.04 -9.28 10.03
CA ASP A 202 8.10 -9.74 8.64
C ASP A 202 9.53 -10.14 8.22
N ALA A 203 9.61 -10.99 7.20
CA ALA A 203 10.89 -11.38 6.61
C ALA A 203 11.47 -10.25 5.75
N PRO A 204 12.80 -10.02 5.77
CA PRO A 204 13.44 -9.06 4.89
C PRO A 204 13.21 -9.45 3.42
N CYS A 205 12.87 -8.49 2.58
CA CYS A 205 12.63 -8.74 1.16
C CYS A 205 12.96 -7.52 0.29
N ILE A 206 12.98 -7.72 -1.02
CA ILE A 206 13.15 -6.65 -2.02
C ILE A 206 12.02 -6.70 -3.04
N ARG A 207 11.55 -5.54 -3.49
CA ARG A 207 10.77 -5.41 -4.71
C ARG A 207 11.62 -4.73 -5.76
N CYS A 208 11.78 -5.39 -6.90
CA CYS A 208 12.55 -4.86 -8.01
C CYS A 208 11.65 -4.61 -9.21
N THR A 209 11.75 -3.43 -9.81
CA THR A 209 10.91 -3.03 -10.94
C THR A 209 11.56 -1.93 -11.76
N ALA A 210 11.20 -1.81 -13.05
CA ALA A 210 11.61 -0.69 -13.89
C ALA A 210 10.71 0.55 -13.72
N GLU A 211 9.45 0.34 -13.32
CA GLU A 211 8.48 1.42 -13.15
C GLU A 211 7.93 1.47 -11.73
N ILE A 212 7.75 2.70 -11.25
CA ILE A 212 7.26 2.99 -9.90
C ILE A 212 5.81 2.55 -9.68
N ASP A 213 5.05 2.45 -10.76
CA ASP A 213 3.65 2.04 -10.78
C ASP A 213 3.46 0.58 -10.33
N PHE A 214 4.49 -0.26 -10.44
CA PHE A 214 4.46 -1.64 -9.99
C PHE A 214 4.64 -1.79 -8.47
N LEU A 215 5.06 -0.73 -7.76
CA LEU A 215 5.21 -0.71 -6.31
C LEU A 215 3.89 -0.36 -5.58
N ARG A 216 2.79 -0.16 -6.32
CA ARG A 216 1.47 0.11 -5.75
C ARG A 216 0.87 -1.14 -5.08
N GLY A 217 -0.26 -0.96 -4.39
CA GLY A 217 -1.05 -2.06 -3.84
C GLY A 217 -0.59 -2.56 -2.47
N GLU A 218 0.69 -2.42 -2.14
CA GLU A 218 1.23 -2.65 -0.81
C GLU A 218 2.13 -1.49 -0.38
N PRO A 219 1.84 -0.85 0.77
CA PRO A 219 2.75 0.14 1.36
C PRO A 219 4.12 -0.48 1.63
N GLY A 220 5.18 0.30 1.40
CA GLY A 220 6.52 -0.09 1.77
C GLY A 220 6.70 -0.32 3.28
N SER A 221 7.80 -0.97 3.66
CA SER A 221 8.10 -1.28 5.06
C SER A 221 9.60 -1.19 5.34
N VAL A 222 9.99 -1.04 6.61
CA VAL A 222 11.41 -0.95 6.98
C VAL A 222 12.22 -2.22 6.66
N VAL A 223 11.55 -3.37 6.44
CA VAL A 223 12.18 -4.63 6.05
C VAL A 223 12.00 -4.96 4.58
N MET A 224 11.51 -4.01 3.79
CA MET A 224 11.30 -4.16 2.35
C MET A 224 12.14 -3.13 1.60
N GLY A 225 13.07 -3.59 0.77
CA GLY A 225 13.83 -2.71 -0.09
C GLY A 225 13.13 -2.48 -1.43
N ASP A 226 12.94 -1.23 -1.84
CA ASP A 226 12.42 -0.91 -3.17
C ASP A 226 13.56 -0.54 -4.12
N PHE A 227 13.66 -1.26 -5.24
CA PHE A 227 14.68 -1.05 -6.25
C PHE A 227 14.08 -0.69 -7.61
N LEU A 228 14.38 0.51 -8.08
CA LEU A 228 14.12 0.90 -9.47
C LEU A 228 15.31 0.49 -10.35
N ASP A 229 15.26 -0.72 -10.90
CA ASP A 229 16.31 -1.34 -11.72
C ASP A 229 15.93 -1.23 -13.21
N ASP A 230 16.89 -0.92 -14.07
CA ASP A 230 16.66 -0.60 -15.49
C ASP A 230 15.62 0.52 -15.74
N THR A 231 15.43 1.40 -14.76
CA THR A 231 14.59 2.58 -14.94
C THR A 231 15.33 3.63 -15.77
N THR A 232 14.57 4.55 -16.37
CA THR A 232 15.12 5.79 -16.92
C THR A 232 14.72 6.90 -15.97
N LEU A 233 15.63 7.36 -15.11
CA LEU A 233 15.31 8.36 -14.09
C LEU A 233 14.80 9.67 -14.68
N ARG A 234 15.20 9.97 -15.93
CA ARG A 234 14.69 11.11 -16.71
C ARG A 234 13.19 11.01 -17.02
N SER A 235 12.62 9.81 -17.10
CA SER A 235 11.19 9.63 -17.35
C SER A 235 10.34 9.89 -16.10
N LEU A 236 10.95 9.81 -14.91
CA LEU A 236 10.28 10.12 -13.64
C LEU A 236 10.23 11.63 -13.44
N SER A 237 9.04 12.15 -13.11
CA SER A 237 8.94 13.56 -12.71
C SER A 237 9.84 13.88 -11.51
N THR A 238 10.37 15.09 -11.48
CA THR A 238 11.23 15.56 -10.37
C THR A 238 10.56 15.43 -9.01
N LYS A 239 9.24 15.57 -8.95
CA LYS A 239 8.44 15.35 -7.74
C LYS A 239 8.53 13.90 -7.29
N VAL A 240 8.25 12.97 -8.21
CA VAL A 240 8.27 11.52 -7.94
C VAL A 240 9.65 11.08 -7.46
N LEU A 241 10.70 11.51 -8.18
CA LEU A 241 12.08 11.15 -7.83
C LEU A 241 12.47 11.65 -6.44
N LYS A 242 12.10 12.88 -6.07
CA LYS A 242 12.37 13.40 -4.71
C LYS A 242 11.66 12.60 -3.63
N TYR A 243 10.39 12.21 -3.83
CA TYR A 243 9.67 11.39 -2.84
C TYR A 243 10.30 10.01 -2.71
N PHE A 244 10.62 9.36 -3.84
CA PHE A 244 11.29 8.08 -3.84
C PHE A 244 12.62 8.13 -3.09
N LEU A 245 13.46 9.14 -3.34
CA LEU A 245 14.78 9.23 -2.72
C LEU A 245 14.74 9.67 -1.24
N ASP A 246 13.62 10.19 -0.73
CA ASP A 246 13.51 10.69 0.65
C ASP A 246 13.21 9.57 1.67
N VAL A 247 14.26 8.83 2.05
CA VAL A 247 14.18 7.75 3.04
C VAL A 247 13.89 8.29 4.45
N GLY A 248 14.29 9.53 4.74
CA GLY A 248 14.12 10.15 6.06
C GLY A 248 12.71 10.68 6.36
N LEU A 249 11.82 10.73 5.36
CA LEU A 249 10.46 11.25 5.54
C LEU A 249 9.56 10.22 6.23
N TYR A 250 8.70 10.68 7.17
CA TYR A 250 7.80 9.80 7.94
C TYR A 250 6.93 8.92 7.04
N GLU A 251 6.30 9.55 6.05
CA GLU A 251 5.56 8.91 4.96
C GLU A 251 5.80 9.72 3.69
N SER A 252 6.06 9.03 2.59
CA SER A 252 6.13 9.63 1.25
C SER A 252 5.20 8.86 0.31
N MET A 253 4.50 9.57 -0.57
CA MET A 253 3.60 8.92 -1.52
C MET A 253 3.53 9.67 -2.85
N VAL A 254 3.30 8.91 -3.91
CA VAL A 254 3.06 9.44 -5.25
C VAL A 254 1.81 8.79 -5.84
N TRP A 255 1.06 9.59 -6.60
CA TRP A 255 -0.06 9.08 -7.38
C TRP A 255 0.48 8.25 -8.56
N ALA A 256 -0.05 7.04 -8.71
CA ALA A 256 0.26 6.08 -9.78
C ALA A 256 -1.04 5.81 -10.57
N ARG A 257 -1.00 5.34 -11.82
CA ARG A 257 -2.17 5.34 -12.73
C ARG A 257 -3.46 4.70 -12.17
N TRP A 258 -3.35 3.83 -11.16
CA TRP A 258 -4.47 3.13 -10.52
C TRP A 258 -4.41 3.08 -8.98
N GLY A 259 -3.73 4.04 -8.35
CA GLY A 259 -3.63 4.11 -6.89
C GLY A 259 -2.48 5.00 -6.42
N ALA A 260 -1.87 4.64 -5.29
CA ALA A 260 -0.69 5.32 -4.81
C ALA A 260 0.43 4.31 -4.51
N THR A 261 1.65 4.71 -4.82
CA THR A 261 2.84 4.09 -4.26
C THR A 261 3.19 4.84 -2.98
N LYS A 262 3.40 4.09 -1.89
CA LYS A 262 3.67 4.64 -0.57
C LYS A 262 4.96 4.04 -0.01
N TRP A 263 5.78 4.88 0.57
CA TRP A 263 6.98 4.48 1.29
C TRP A 263 7.01 5.06 2.70
N VAL A 264 7.62 4.33 3.61
CA VAL A 264 7.74 4.70 5.01
C VAL A 264 9.15 5.17 5.36
N GLN A 265 9.30 5.81 6.51
CA GLN A 265 10.61 6.23 7.03
C GLN A 265 11.54 5.04 7.24
N ASN A 266 12.83 5.22 6.90
CA ASN A 266 13.89 4.21 7.01
C ASN A 266 13.69 2.99 6.09
N GLU A 267 12.74 3.05 5.15
CA GLU A 267 12.61 2.05 4.10
C GLU A 267 13.83 2.12 3.16
N PRO A 268 14.58 1.02 2.97
CA PRO A 268 15.71 1.00 2.04
C PRO A 268 15.25 1.24 0.61
N ARG A 269 15.90 2.17 -0.10
CA ARG A 269 15.53 2.52 -1.47
C ARG A 269 16.76 2.67 -2.34
N ALA A 270 16.69 2.13 -3.56
CA ALA A 270 17.76 2.27 -4.54
C ALA A 270 17.21 2.48 -5.95
N CYS A 271 18.03 3.05 -6.81
CA CYS A 271 17.76 3.13 -8.25
C CYS A 271 19.04 2.96 -9.06
N ALA A 272 18.91 2.41 -10.26
CA ALA A 272 20.01 2.23 -11.19
C ALA A 272 19.68 2.86 -12.55
N ASP A 273 20.65 3.57 -13.12
CA ASP A 273 20.54 4.20 -14.44
C ASP A 273 21.81 3.97 -15.26
N ASN A 274 21.66 3.92 -16.59
CA ASN A 274 22.75 3.73 -17.55
C ASN A 274 23.15 5.02 -18.27
N THR A 275 22.42 6.12 -18.04
CA THR A 275 22.58 7.38 -18.75
C THR A 275 23.67 8.23 -18.11
N TRP A 276 24.78 8.41 -18.82
CA TRP A 276 25.86 9.29 -18.42
C TRP A 276 26.66 9.74 -19.65
N ASP A 277 27.47 10.78 -19.49
CA ASP A 277 28.28 11.42 -20.52
C ASP A 277 29.77 11.29 -20.17
N GLU A 278 30.52 10.61 -21.04
CA GLU A 278 31.96 10.36 -20.87
C GLU A 278 32.78 11.60 -21.13
N ASP A 279 32.37 12.43 -22.10
CA ASP A 279 33.10 13.63 -22.52
C ASP A 279 33.07 14.73 -21.45
N ALA A 280 32.12 14.65 -20.51
CA ALA A 280 31.99 15.56 -19.39
C ALA A 280 32.97 15.26 -18.24
N LEU A 281 33.57 14.06 -18.21
CA LEU A 281 34.58 13.73 -17.20
C LEU A 281 35.92 14.40 -17.54
N PRO A 282 36.64 14.93 -16.55
CA PRO A 282 37.92 15.56 -16.81
C PRO A 282 38.97 14.49 -17.12
N ASP A 283 39.85 14.80 -18.07
CA ASP A 283 41.06 14.00 -18.32
C ASP A 283 42.07 14.28 -17.19
N VAL A 284 42.07 13.40 -16.19
CA VAL A 284 42.89 13.51 -14.97
C VAL A 284 43.59 12.20 -14.70
N PHE A 285 44.86 12.27 -14.30
CA PHE A 285 45.69 11.11 -14.02
C PHE A 285 45.07 10.14 -13.02
N ASP A 286 45.19 8.84 -13.30
CA ASP A 286 44.64 7.74 -12.52
C ASP A 286 44.92 7.77 -11.01
N PHE A 287 46.00 8.41 -10.57
CA PHE A 287 46.37 8.53 -9.16
C PHE A 287 45.60 9.62 -8.41
N GLU A 288 44.90 10.51 -9.11
CA GLU A 288 44.17 11.61 -8.49
C GLU A 288 42.94 11.07 -7.75
N PRO A 289 42.84 11.24 -6.42
CA PRO A 289 41.83 10.58 -5.60
C PRO A 289 40.43 11.21 -5.72
N SER A 290 40.31 12.35 -6.40
CA SER A 290 39.04 13.05 -6.56
C SER A 290 38.97 13.91 -7.81
N ILE A 291 37.75 14.26 -8.23
CA ILE A 291 37.49 15.24 -9.29
C ILE A 291 36.61 16.39 -8.78
N PRO A 292 36.64 17.57 -9.42
CA PRO A 292 35.72 18.64 -9.06
C PRO A 292 34.25 18.23 -9.23
N PHE A 293 33.36 18.80 -8.41
CA PHE A 293 31.93 18.48 -8.43
C PHE A 293 31.26 18.77 -9.78
N LYS A 294 31.60 19.88 -10.43
CA LYS A 294 30.93 20.32 -11.67
C LYS A 294 31.08 19.28 -12.80
N PRO A 295 32.30 18.84 -13.21
CA PRO A 295 32.46 17.77 -14.19
C PRO A 295 31.72 16.48 -13.85
N PHE A 296 31.77 16.04 -12.58
CA PHE A 296 31.00 14.87 -12.13
C PHE A 296 29.48 15.06 -12.31
N TRP A 297 28.95 16.23 -11.94
CA TRP A 297 27.53 16.50 -12.13
C TRP A 297 27.17 16.54 -13.61
N GLU A 298 27.99 17.19 -14.44
CA GLU A 298 27.78 17.24 -15.89
C GLU A 298 27.81 15.84 -16.53
N SER A 299 28.60 14.90 -16.00
CA SER A 299 28.64 13.52 -16.50
C SER A 299 27.39 12.72 -16.17
N ILE A 300 26.74 12.94 -15.02
CA ILE A 300 25.55 12.17 -14.61
C ILE A 300 24.23 12.91 -14.78
N LYS A 301 24.24 14.23 -15.05
CA LYS A 301 23.02 15.05 -15.16
C LYS A 301 22.04 14.50 -16.18
N GLY A 302 22.55 13.78 -17.20
CA GLY A 302 21.77 13.15 -18.25
C GLY A 302 20.72 12.17 -17.74
N ALA A 303 20.99 11.49 -16.61
CA ALA A 303 20.05 10.60 -15.94
C ALA A 303 18.86 11.34 -15.34
N PHE A 304 18.96 12.65 -15.10
CA PHE A 304 17.88 13.45 -14.52
C PHE A 304 17.12 14.24 -15.60
N ILE A 305 15.99 14.84 -15.22
CA ILE A 305 15.28 15.79 -16.08
C ILE A 305 16.19 17.01 -16.35
N SER A 306 16.40 17.32 -17.63
CA SER A 306 17.36 18.32 -18.12
C SER A 306 17.14 19.72 -17.56
N ASP A 307 15.88 20.06 -17.24
CA ASP A 307 15.47 21.40 -16.84
C ASP A 307 15.30 21.55 -15.33
N ALA A 308 15.81 20.58 -14.55
CA ALA A 308 15.74 20.65 -13.10
C ALA A 308 16.55 21.86 -12.59
N GLU A 309 15.82 22.85 -12.05
CA GLU A 309 16.43 23.98 -11.36
C GLU A 309 17.45 23.53 -10.31
N LYS A 310 18.41 24.40 -9.99
CA LYS A 310 19.41 24.15 -8.94
C LYS A 310 18.77 23.64 -7.63
N SER A 311 17.65 24.25 -7.23
CA SER A 311 16.89 23.87 -6.02
C SER A 311 16.46 22.39 -6.03
N HIS A 312 16.09 21.89 -7.21
CA HIS A 312 15.62 20.52 -7.40
C HIS A 312 16.77 19.52 -7.41
N ARG A 313 17.88 19.90 -8.04
CA ARG A 313 19.12 19.12 -8.00
C ARG A 313 19.66 18.99 -6.58
N ASP A 314 19.76 20.09 -5.86
CA ASP A 314 20.25 20.09 -4.47
C ASP A 314 19.34 19.24 -3.58
N ALA A 315 18.03 19.26 -3.82
CA ALA A 315 17.07 18.40 -3.15
C ALA A 315 17.30 16.89 -3.45
N ILE A 316 17.62 16.51 -4.68
CA ILE A 316 17.96 15.13 -5.05
C ILE A 316 19.28 14.72 -4.38
N LEU A 317 20.32 15.53 -4.54
CA LEU A 317 21.66 15.27 -4.00
C LEU A 317 21.70 15.18 -2.47
N LYS A 318 20.85 15.96 -1.77
CA LYS A 318 20.69 15.89 -0.32
C LYS A 318 20.22 14.52 0.18
N ARG A 319 19.47 13.79 -0.65
CA ARG A 319 18.75 12.56 -0.29
C ARG A 319 19.41 11.30 -0.85
N THR A 320 20.52 11.46 -1.57
CA THR A 320 21.03 10.38 -2.42
C THR A 320 22.52 10.24 -2.27
N ALA A 321 22.95 9.06 -1.84
CA ALA A 321 24.31 8.62 -2.02
C ALA A 321 24.46 8.09 -3.46
N ILE A 322 25.55 8.44 -4.14
CA ILE A 322 25.77 8.10 -5.54
C ILE A 322 27.01 7.22 -5.64
N LEU A 323 26.89 6.13 -6.40
CA LEU A 323 28.00 5.31 -6.86
C LEU A 323 27.94 5.27 -8.39
N PHE A 324 28.98 5.75 -9.04
CA PHE A 324 29.05 5.89 -10.49
C PHE A 324 30.27 5.14 -11.04
N ASN A 325 30.07 4.16 -11.92
CA ASN A 325 31.13 3.34 -12.49
C ASN A 325 31.28 3.60 -14.00
N SER A 326 32.42 4.18 -14.39
CA SER A 326 32.81 4.47 -15.77
C SER A 326 33.65 3.35 -16.42
N LYS A 327 33.68 2.15 -15.82
CA LYS A 327 34.58 0.99 -16.10
C LYS A 327 36.04 1.18 -15.73
N GLN A 328 36.58 2.39 -15.86
CA GLN A 328 37.96 2.69 -15.45
C GLN A 328 38.03 3.16 -14.00
N HIS A 329 37.02 3.95 -13.61
CA HIS A 329 36.96 4.57 -12.31
C HIS A 329 35.58 4.34 -11.67
N VAL A 330 35.57 4.24 -10.35
CA VAL A 330 34.34 4.34 -9.56
C VAL A 330 34.39 5.62 -8.76
N TYR A 331 33.41 6.47 -9.01
CA TYR A 331 33.16 7.72 -8.32
C TYR A 331 32.10 7.49 -7.26
N TYR A 332 32.28 8.07 -6.08
CA TYR A 332 31.33 7.92 -5.00
C TYR A 332 31.14 9.22 -4.23
N ARG A 333 29.88 9.43 -3.81
CA ARG A 333 29.47 10.65 -3.14
C ARG A 333 28.45 10.31 -2.05
N PRO A 334 28.68 10.69 -0.79
CA PRO A 334 27.65 10.60 0.24
C PRO A 334 26.50 11.58 -0.03
N ALA A 335 25.34 11.34 0.58
CA ALA A 335 24.22 12.27 0.50
C ALA A 335 24.58 13.62 1.12
N GLY A 336 24.11 14.73 0.51
CA GLY A 336 24.40 16.07 0.99
C GLY A 336 24.18 17.16 -0.05
N ILE A 337 24.28 18.43 0.35
CA ILE A 337 24.17 19.59 -0.55
C ILE A 337 25.52 20.21 -0.91
N ASN A 338 26.61 19.69 -0.33
CA ASN A 338 27.95 20.19 -0.59
C ASN A 338 28.39 19.87 -2.02
N GLN A 339 29.23 20.77 -2.56
CA GLN A 339 29.89 20.63 -3.85
C GLN A 339 31.37 20.27 -3.67
N ASN A 340 31.65 19.49 -2.62
CA ASN A 340 32.99 19.02 -2.33
C ASN A 340 33.52 18.19 -3.52
N PRO A 341 34.85 18.11 -3.70
CA PRO A 341 35.44 17.18 -4.66
C PRO A 341 34.88 15.77 -4.48
N ILE A 342 34.59 15.12 -5.61
CA ILE A 342 34.00 13.79 -5.66
C ILE A 342 35.12 12.77 -5.64
N ARG A 343 35.09 11.89 -4.65
CA ARG A 343 36.11 10.84 -4.51
C ARG A 343 35.98 9.84 -5.64
N ARG A 344 37.11 9.32 -6.09
CA ARG A 344 37.18 8.25 -7.08
C ARG A 344 38.27 7.26 -6.74
N LYS A 345 38.15 6.06 -7.29
CA LYS A 345 39.21 5.04 -7.27
C LYS A 345 39.35 4.46 -8.65
N ASN A 346 40.58 4.34 -9.12
CA ASN A 346 40.89 3.53 -10.28
C ASN A 346 40.60 2.06 -9.92
N ILE A 347 39.85 1.38 -10.78
CA ILE A 347 39.46 -0.01 -10.59
C ILE A 347 40.14 -0.89 -11.64
N PRO A 348 40.85 -1.96 -11.23
CA PRO A 348 41.54 -2.85 -12.16
C PRO A 348 40.56 -3.70 -12.98
N LEU A 349 39.33 -3.86 -12.48
CA LEU A 349 38.25 -4.59 -13.11
C LEU A 349 37.03 -3.69 -13.17
N ALA A 350 36.40 -3.62 -14.34
CA ALA A 350 35.26 -2.77 -14.63
C ALA A 350 33.98 -3.09 -13.82
N GLU A 351 33.99 -4.15 -13.01
CA GLU A 351 32.80 -4.76 -12.44
C GLU A 351 32.87 -4.85 -10.91
N TYR A 352 31.70 -4.82 -10.25
CA TYR A 352 31.57 -4.86 -8.80
C TYR A 352 31.74 -6.26 -8.19
N LEU A 353 31.35 -7.30 -8.93
CA LEU A 353 31.34 -8.67 -8.45
C LEU A 353 32.71 -9.33 -8.64
N THR A 354 33.13 -10.11 -7.64
CA THR A 354 34.25 -11.06 -7.77
C THR A 354 33.86 -12.20 -8.72
N ALA A 355 34.82 -13.05 -9.10
CA ALA A 355 34.54 -14.24 -9.89
C ALA A 355 33.47 -15.14 -9.24
N ALA A 356 33.55 -15.37 -7.92
CA ALA A 356 32.56 -16.14 -7.17
C ALA A 356 31.19 -15.47 -7.15
N GLY A 357 31.15 -14.14 -7.01
CA GLY A 357 29.92 -13.35 -7.11
C GLY A 357 29.24 -13.48 -8.48
N LYS A 358 30.03 -13.42 -9.57
CA LYS A 358 29.53 -13.60 -10.93
C LYS A 358 28.98 -15.00 -11.17
N GLU A 359 29.69 -16.03 -10.71
CA GLU A 359 29.25 -17.41 -10.84
C GLU A 359 27.90 -17.63 -10.13
N LEU A 360 27.79 -17.17 -8.88
CA LEU A 360 26.57 -17.33 -8.10
C LEU A 360 25.41 -16.51 -8.69
N PHE A 361 25.68 -15.29 -9.15
CA PHE A 361 24.68 -14.48 -9.83
C PHE A 361 24.22 -15.09 -11.16
N GLY A 362 25.14 -15.70 -11.91
CA GLY A 362 24.85 -16.45 -13.13
C GLY A 362 23.86 -17.58 -12.86
N LYS A 363 24.16 -18.46 -11.89
CA LYS A 363 23.25 -19.54 -11.45
C LYS A 363 21.88 -19.01 -11.05
N TYR A 364 21.84 -17.90 -10.30
CA TYR A 364 20.59 -17.25 -9.92
C TYR A 364 19.80 -16.75 -11.13
N LYS A 365 20.45 -16.18 -12.15
CA LYS A 365 19.79 -15.77 -13.40
C LYS A 365 19.26 -16.96 -14.20
N ASP A 366 19.94 -18.10 -14.13
CA ASP A 366 19.53 -19.35 -14.76
C ASP A 366 18.37 -20.06 -14.02
N GLY A 367 17.82 -19.42 -12.98
CA GLY A 367 16.67 -19.93 -12.23
C GLY A 367 17.04 -20.89 -11.09
N ILE A 368 18.33 -21.11 -10.83
CA ILE A 368 18.80 -21.90 -9.69
C ILE A 368 18.66 -21.04 -8.43
N ARG A 369 17.63 -21.33 -7.62
CA ARG A 369 17.30 -20.60 -6.38
C ARG A 369 17.95 -21.19 -5.11
N GLU A 370 18.74 -22.25 -5.25
CA GLU A 370 19.42 -22.87 -4.11
C GLU A 370 20.49 -21.94 -3.54
N LEU A 371 20.41 -21.70 -2.23
CA LEU A 371 21.39 -20.89 -1.51
C LEU A 371 22.64 -21.73 -1.21
N PRO A 372 23.85 -21.16 -1.35
CA PRO A 372 25.08 -21.86 -0.96
C PRO A 372 25.05 -22.30 0.52
N PRO A 373 25.66 -23.43 0.89
CA PRO A 373 25.72 -23.86 2.30
C PRO A 373 26.38 -22.84 3.23
N THR A 374 27.28 -22.01 2.70
CA THR A 374 27.96 -20.94 3.44
C THR A 374 27.12 -19.67 3.58
N HIS A 375 25.95 -19.58 2.92
CA HIS A 375 25.13 -18.37 2.88
C HIS A 375 24.77 -17.84 4.28
N PRO A 376 24.33 -18.65 5.27
CA PRO A 376 24.06 -18.14 6.62
C PRO A 376 25.27 -17.48 7.29
N GLN A 377 26.48 -18.00 7.04
CA GLN A 377 27.73 -17.47 7.60
C GLN A 377 28.15 -16.17 6.91
N GLU A 378 27.94 -16.08 5.59
CA GLU A 378 28.17 -14.85 4.81
C GLU A 378 27.18 -13.76 5.20
N VAL A 379 25.90 -14.09 5.41
CA VAL A 379 24.89 -13.14 5.94
C VAL A 379 25.28 -12.66 7.34
N ALA A 380 25.74 -13.54 8.23
CA ALA A 380 26.18 -13.13 9.56
C ALA A 380 27.37 -12.14 9.50
N ARG A 381 28.32 -12.36 8.60
CA ARG A 381 29.45 -11.43 8.37
C ARG A 381 28.98 -10.08 7.82
N GLU A 382 28.11 -10.08 6.81
CA GLU A 382 27.48 -8.87 6.29
C GLU A 382 26.78 -8.08 7.42
N GLN A 383 25.97 -8.75 8.23
CA GLN A 383 25.20 -8.10 9.27
C GLN A 383 26.07 -7.54 10.41
N ALA A 384 27.17 -8.21 10.76
CA ALA A 384 28.15 -7.68 11.71
C ALA A 384 28.82 -6.39 11.17
N TRP A 385 29.17 -6.39 9.88
CA TRP A 385 29.75 -5.24 9.20
C TRP A 385 28.77 -4.06 9.10
N VAL A 386 27.56 -4.28 8.58
CA VAL A 386 26.51 -3.25 8.49
C VAL A 386 26.15 -2.69 9.87
N THR A 387 26.05 -3.54 10.90
CA THR A 387 25.77 -3.08 12.27
C THR A 387 26.87 -2.18 12.80
N THR A 388 28.14 -2.49 12.52
CA THR A 388 29.27 -1.65 12.90
C THR A 388 29.17 -0.26 12.25
N ILE A 389 28.88 -0.23 10.96
CA ILE A 389 28.72 1.02 10.20
C ILE A 389 27.54 1.83 10.75
N MET A 390 26.38 1.21 10.92
CA MET A 390 25.16 1.88 11.39
C MET A 390 25.33 2.43 12.80
N ASN A 391 25.99 1.70 13.70
CA ASN A 391 26.31 2.20 15.04
C ASN A 391 27.22 3.42 14.97
N ARG A 392 28.26 3.40 14.13
CA ARG A 392 29.12 4.57 13.91
C ARG A 392 28.31 5.78 13.40
N ARG A 393 27.43 5.58 12.41
CA ARG A 393 26.56 6.66 11.89
C ARG A 393 25.60 7.20 12.94
N LEU A 394 25.02 6.34 13.76
CA LEU A 394 24.15 6.74 14.88
C LEU A 394 24.90 7.62 15.88
N GLU A 395 26.15 7.28 16.20
CA GLU A 395 27.02 8.12 17.05
C GLU A 395 27.39 9.45 16.39
N GLU A 396 27.78 9.45 15.11
CA GLU A 396 28.10 10.67 14.34
C GLU A 396 26.92 11.65 14.26
N ARG A 397 25.68 11.13 14.24
CA ARG A 397 24.46 11.95 14.21
C ARG A 397 24.03 12.46 15.58
N LYS A 398 24.61 11.96 16.67
CA LYS A 398 24.27 12.49 17.99
C LYS A 398 24.60 13.97 18.00
N PRO A 399 23.64 14.82 18.36
CA PRO A 399 23.90 16.23 18.37
C PRO A 399 25.00 16.54 19.36
N ASP A 400 25.91 17.45 19.00
CA ASP A 400 26.89 17.97 19.95
C ASP A 400 26.14 18.78 21.01
N TYR A 401 25.75 18.08 22.08
CA TYR A 401 25.03 18.66 23.21
C TYR A 401 25.84 19.76 23.88
N HIS A 402 27.17 19.67 23.85
CA HIS A 402 28.05 20.65 24.45
C HIS A 402 28.06 21.93 23.62
N ALA A 403 28.27 21.84 22.29
CA ALA A 403 28.16 22.99 21.40
C ALA A 403 26.75 23.60 21.43
N ARG A 404 25.69 22.79 21.47
CA ARG A 404 24.31 23.27 21.61
C ARG A 404 24.09 24.00 22.93
N GLN A 405 24.63 23.50 24.04
CA GLN A 405 24.58 24.18 25.33
C GLN A 405 25.37 25.49 25.32
N GLN A 406 26.55 25.52 24.70
CA GLN A 406 27.34 26.74 24.55
C GLN A 406 26.60 27.80 23.72
N VAL A 407 26.04 27.42 22.56
CA VAL A 407 25.23 28.31 21.73
C VAL A 407 24.00 28.79 22.49
N ARG A 408 23.34 27.90 23.25
CA ARG A 408 22.19 28.28 24.09
C ARG A 408 22.61 29.25 25.20
N ARG A 409 23.75 29.05 25.85
CA ARG A 409 24.30 29.97 26.85
C ARG A 409 24.68 31.32 26.23
N ALA A 410 25.23 31.32 25.03
CA ALA A 410 25.59 32.55 24.32
C ALA A 410 24.36 33.35 23.87
N LEU A 411 23.30 32.67 23.39
CA LEU A 411 22.09 33.32 22.86
C LEU A 411 21.08 33.71 23.95
N PHE A 412 21.00 32.94 25.04
CA PHE A 412 19.96 33.12 26.07
C PHE A 412 20.53 33.36 27.47
N GLY A 413 21.84 33.55 27.59
CA GLY A 413 22.55 33.65 28.87
C GLY A 413 22.71 32.31 29.57
N GLU A 414 23.51 32.27 30.64
CA GLU A 414 23.44 31.16 31.59
C GLU A 414 22.03 31.15 32.18
N THR A 415 21.25 30.12 31.87
CA THR A 415 20.16 29.75 32.77
C THR A 415 20.84 29.36 34.07
N GLY A 416 20.96 30.34 34.98
CA GLY A 416 21.49 30.11 36.31
C GLY A 416 20.83 28.85 36.84
N SER A 417 21.64 27.93 37.36
CA SER A 417 21.12 26.84 38.17
C SER A 417 20.43 27.49 39.36
N THR A 418 19.14 27.79 39.24
CA THR A 418 18.30 28.01 40.39
C THR A 418 18.24 26.66 41.08
N SER A 419 19.15 26.49 42.03
CA SER A 419 18.96 25.67 43.21
C SER A 419 17.77 26.26 43.99
N SER A 420 16.58 26.15 43.42
CA SER A 420 15.33 26.24 44.15
C SER A 420 14.74 24.84 44.10
N ALA A 421 15.23 24.00 45.00
CA ALA A 421 14.37 23.02 45.65
C ALA A 421 13.29 23.81 46.42
N SER A 422 12.32 24.35 45.69
CA SER A 422 11.09 24.90 46.22
C SER A 422 9.99 24.38 45.32
N ALA A 423 9.18 23.51 45.92
CA ALA A 423 7.91 22.98 45.45
C ALA A 423 7.63 23.17 43.95
N ARG A 424 7.74 22.07 43.19
CA ARG A 424 6.88 21.89 42.01
C ARG A 424 5.43 21.90 42.50
N ALA A 425 4.84 23.10 42.57
CA ALA A 425 3.41 23.22 42.37
C ALA A 425 3.12 22.61 41.00
N PRO A 426 2.20 21.66 40.87
CA PRO A 426 1.87 21.09 39.58
C PRO A 426 1.35 22.21 38.70
N LEU A 427 2.12 22.54 37.66
CA LEU A 427 1.64 23.30 36.52
C LEU A 427 0.41 22.54 36.02
N LYS A 428 -0.78 23.12 36.26
CA LYS A 428 -2.04 22.75 35.63
C LYS A 428 -1.86 22.97 34.13
N VAL A 429 -1.24 22.00 33.47
CA VAL A 429 -1.41 21.77 32.04
C VAL A 429 -2.91 21.54 31.88
N LYS A 430 -3.53 22.48 31.17
CA LYS A 430 -4.97 22.69 31.11
C LYS A 430 -5.70 21.38 30.80
N LYS A 431 -6.68 21.04 31.64
CA LYS A 431 -7.70 20.00 31.42
C LYS A 431 -8.35 20.05 30.02
N GLU A 432 -8.28 21.20 29.32
CA GLU A 432 -8.68 21.33 27.91
C GLU A 432 -7.91 20.41 26.96
N GLN A 433 -6.58 20.26 27.09
CA GLN A 433 -5.82 19.45 26.13
C GLN A 433 -6.05 17.94 26.31
N GLU A 434 -6.21 17.48 27.55
CA GLU A 434 -6.60 16.10 27.83
C GLU A 434 -8.05 15.81 27.41
N TRP A 435 -8.96 16.78 27.59
CA TRP A 435 -10.35 16.64 27.14
C TRP A 435 -10.45 16.60 25.62
N VAL A 436 -9.70 17.43 24.90
CA VAL A 436 -9.61 17.40 23.43
C VAL A 436 -9.05 16.07 22.94
N HIS A 437 -7.98 15.55 23.55
CA HIS A 437 -7.42 14.23 23.20
C HIS A 437 -8.38 13.08 23.50
N LYS A 438 -9.19 13.18 24.57
CA LYS A 438 -10.17 12.16 24.95
C LYS A 438 -11.39 12.18 24.03
N LYS A 439 -11.88 13.36 23.62
CA LYS A 439 -12.92 13.51 22.60
C LYS A 439 -12.46 13.00 21.23
N ALA A 440 -11.25 13.34 20.80
CA ALA A 440 -10.70 12.86 19.53
C ALA A 440 -10.56 11.33 19.49
N ARG A 441 -10.20 10.69 20.63
CA ARG A 441 -10.18 9.23 20.74
C ARG A 441 -11.58 8.61 20.68
N MET A 442 -12.58 9.21 21.31
CA MET A 442 -13.97 8.71 21.24
C MET A 442 -14.53 8.85 19.83
N TRP A 443 -14.32 9.98 19.17
CA TRP A 443 -14.76 10.20 17.78
C TRP A 443 -14.08 9.26 16.78
N SER A 444 -12.78 8.99 16.95
CA SER A 444 -12.09 8.00 16.12
C SER A 444 -12.62 6.59 16.32
N HIS A 445 -13.21 6.29 17.48
CA HIS A 445 -13.81 4.99 17.76
C HIS A 445 -15.24 4.90 17.19
N GLU A 446 -16.01 5.98 17.29
CA GLU A 446 -17.37 6.10 16.73
C GLU A 446 -17.36 6.02 15.19
N LEU A 447 -16.42 6.71 14.54
CA LEU A 447 -16.21 6.67 13.08
C LEU A 447 -15.82 5.28 12.56
N LYS A 448 -15.14 4.47 13.39
CA LYS A 448 -14.76 3.10 13.03
C LYS A 448 -15.91 2.10 13.22
N SER A 449 -16.88 2.42 14.08
CA SER A 449 -17.96 1.50 14.41
C SER A 449 -19.25 1.71 13.62
N ASN A 450 -19.53 2.91 13.11
CA ASN A 450 -20.80 3.21 12.43
C ASN A 450 -20.59 4.08 11.18
N ALA A 451 -20.66 3.48 9.99
CA ALA A 451 -20.41 4.18 8.72
C ALA A 451 -21.53 5.15 8.27
N ASN A 452 -22.66 5.24 8.99
CA ASN A 452 -23.87 5.94 8.53
C ASN A 452 -24.54 6.89 9.55
N SER A 453 -23.87 7.38 10.60
CA SER A 453 -24.48 8.35 11.54
C SER A 453 -24.05 9.79 11.27
N VAL A 454 -25.03 10.70 11.17
CA VAL A 454 -24.85 12.16 11.12
C VAL A 454 -24.46 12.67 12.51
N ILE A 455 -23.42 13.50 12.57
CA ILE A 455 -22.90 14.07 13.83
C ILE A 455 -23.63 15.39 14.10
N ASP A 456 -24.35 15.43 15.23
CA ASP A 456 -24.95 16.66 15.79
C ASP A 456 -23.92 17.35 16.71
N LEU A 457 -23.58 18.60 16.40
CA LEU A 457 -22.47 19.33 17.02
C LEU A 457 -22.84 20.08 18.30
N ASP A 458 -24.13 20.16 18.67
CA ASP A 458 -24.61 21.08 19.71
C ASP A 458 -25.35 20.43 20.90
N SER A 459 -25.28 19.11 21.09
CA SER A 459 -26.00 18.48 22.23
C SER A 459 -25.22 18.58 23.56
N PRO A 460 -25.79 19.17 24.64
CA PRO A 460 -25.18 19.16 25.96
C PRO A 460 -25.29 17.80 26.66
N GLU A 461 -24.35 17.59 27.58
CA GLU A 461 -23.84 16.34 28.15
C GLU A 461 -24.88 15.37 28.74
N ARG A 462 -24.83 14.09 28.35
CA ARG A 462 -25.38 12.96 29.14
C ARG A 462 -24.24 12.22 29.84
N SER A 463 -24.07 12.52 31.12
CA SER A 463 -23.37 11.65 32.07
C SER A 463 -24.12 10.32 32.19
N ARG A 464 -23.43 9.19 31.99
CA ARG A 464 -23.92 7.86 32.37
C ARG A 464 -22.86 7.15 33.18
N ASN A 465 -23.02 7.25 34.51
CA ASN A 465 -22.57 6.22 35.44
C ASN A 465 -23.34 4.94 35.14
N PHE A 466 -22.62 3.83 35.06
CA PHE A 466 -23.19 2.49 35.12
C PHE A 466 -23.53 2.19 36.57
N ASP A 467 -24.81 1.95 36.85
CA ASP A 467 -25.23 1.00 37.86
C ASP A 467 -26.59 0.40 37.48
N ARG A 468 -26.75 -0.87 37.87
CA ARG A 468 -27.86 -1.76 37.52
C ARG A 468 -29.21 -1.35 38.16
N ILE A 469 -30.28 -1.99 37.63
CA ILE A 469 -31.57 -2.42 38.23
C ILE A 469 -32.77 -1.55 37.78
N PRO A 470 -34.03 -2.04 37.70
CA PRO A 470 -34.63 -3.29 37.15
C PRO A 470 -35.71 -2.97 36.09
N VAL A 471 -36.31 -4.03 35.52
CA VAL A 471 -37.59 -3.98 34.78
C VAL A 471 -38.73 -3.56 35.72
N HIS A 472 -39.55 -2.61 35.29
CA HIS A 472 -40.89 -2.40 35.84
C HIS A 472 -41.89 -2.23 34.69
N GLU A 473 -42.85 -3.13 34.62
CA GLU A 473 -44.06 -3.01 33.82
C GLU A 473 -44.87 -1.81 34.31
N SER A 474 -45.35 -0.97 33.39
CA SER A 474 -46.44 -0.04 33.67
C SER A 474 -47.54 -0.18 32.61
N VAL A 475 -48.72 -0.50 33.13
CA VAL A 475 -50.00 -0.58 32.44
C VAL A 475 -50.50 0.85 32.18
N VAL A 476 -50.87 1.15 30.94
CA VAL A 476 -51.51 2.43 30.57
C VAL A 476 -53.02 2.22 30.42
N PRO A 477 -53.88 2.99 31.11
CA PRO A 477 -55.33 2.96 30.88
C PRO A 477 -55.75 3.89 29.73
N LEU A 478 -56.74 3.44 28.94
CA LEU A 478 -57.53 4.20 27.94
C LEU A 478 -58.41 5.24 28.67
N HIS A 479 -58.57 6.48 28.20
CA HIS A 479 -59.53 7.04 27.21
C HIS A 479 -59.64 8.58 27.51
N PRO A 480 -60.48 9.43 26.85
CA PRO A 480 -60.98 9.49 25.47
C PRO A 480 -60.79 10.88 24.79
N ASP A 481 -61.05 10.90 23.48
CA ASP A 481 -61.46 11.98 22.55
C ASP A 481 -61.46 13.46 22.97
N VAL A 482 -60.82 14.31 22.16
CA VAL A 482 -61.40 15.57 21.66
C VAL A 482 -60.94 15.86 20.22
N SER A 483 -61.90 16.36 19.46
CA SER A 483 -62.08 16.69 18.04
C SER A 483 -61.13 17.68 17.34
N VAL A 484 -60.83 17.40 16.04
CA VAL A 484 -61.05 18.21 14.78
C VAL A 484 -60.43 19.63 14.70
N PRO A 485 -60.06 20.26 13.53
CA PRO A 485 -60.10 19.87 12.09
C PRO A 485 -58.80 20.09 11.27
N ASN A 486 -58.81 19.54 10.06
CA ASN A 486 -58.01 19.91 8.88
C ASN A 486 -58.39 21.33 8.38
N PRO A 487 -57.50 22.08 7.70
CA PRO A 487 -57.62 22.08 6.23
C PRO A 487 -56.33 22.32 5.42
N ALA A 488 -56.37 21.73 4.22
CA ALA A 488 -55.93 22.20 2.91
C ALA A 488 -54.56 22.90 2.75
N PHE A 489 -53.74 22.34 1.86
CA PHE A 489 -52.98 23.17 0.92
C PHE A 489 -52.91 22.53 -0.47
N GLU A 490 -53.22 23.38 -1.44
CA GLU A 490 -53.39 23.13 -2.86
C GLU A 490 -52.03 23.02 -3.58
N SER A 491 -51.97 22.19 -4.62
CA SER A 491 -51.06 22.37 -5.77
C SER A 491 -51.77 23.30 -6.77
N PRO A 492 -51.09 24.12 -7.62
CA PRO A 492 -50.21 23.59 -8.67
C PRO A 492 -49.08 24.54 -9.14
N GLY A 493 -48.24 24.06 -10.08
CA GLY A 493 -47.31 24.90 -10.84
C GLY A 493 -46.39 24.08 -11.74
N ASP A 494 -46.88 23.72 -12.92
CA ASP A 494 -46.08 23.31 -14.09
C ASP A 494 -45.18 24.46 -14.54
N ASP A 495 -43.97 24.15 -15.00
CA ASP A 495 -43.40 24.80 -16.19
C ASP A 495 -42.34 23.88 -16.83
N MET A 496 -42.62 23.52 -18.07
CA MET A 496 -41.71 22.87 -19.00
C MET A 496 -40.84 23.94 -19.67
N ASP A 497 -39.58 23.63 -19.94
CA ASP A 497 -38.93 24.17 -21.13
C ASP A 497 -38.05 23.12 -21.82
N VAL A 498 -38.34 23.00 -23.10
CA VAL A 498 -37.76 22.12 -24.12
C VAL A 498 -36.70 22.93 -24.85
N VAL A 499 -35.49 22.39 -25.02
CA VAL A 499 -34.57 22.88 -26.08
C VAL A 499 -33.95 21.68 -26.80
N SER A 500 -34.13 21.71 -28.10
CA SER A 500 -33.84 20.70 -29.13
C SER A 500 -32.41 20.73 -29.66
N GLU A 501 -32.08 19.64 -30.35
CA GLU A 501 -30.90 19.31 -31.16
C GLU A 501 -30.70 20.17 -32.43
N GLU A 502 -29.60 19.85 -33.13
CA GLU A 502 -29.16 20.16 -34.51
C GLU A 502 -28.31 21.45 -34.67
N ASP A 503 -27.16 21.49 -35.37
CA ASP A 503 -26.54 20.53 -36.30
C ASP A 503 -25.06 20.89 -36.58
N ALA A 504 -24.28 19.85 -36.95
CA ALA A 504 -23.28 19.69 -38.03
C ALA A 504 -22.36 20.88 -38.46
N ASP A 505 -21.13 20.75 -39.01
CA ASP A 505 -20.50 19.67 -39.77
C ASP A 505 -19.05 20.04 -40.19
N VAL A 506 -18.33 19.05 -40.77
CA VAL A 506 -17.20 19.11 -41.74
C VAL A 506 -15.76 19.46 -41.27
N MET A 507 -14.85 18.48 -41.40
CA MET A 507 -13.69 18.52 -42.33
C MET A 507 -12.90 17.20 -42.26
N GLY A 508 -12.79 16.50 -43.40
CA GLY A 508 -11.98 15.30 -43.58
C GLY A 508 -10.74 15.54 -44.44
N HIS A 509 -9.75 14.65 -44.28
CA HIS A 509 -8.71 14.22 -45.23
C HIS A 509 -7.96 13.09 -44.46
N GLY A 510 -7.80 11.84 -44.88
CA GLY A 510 -7.57 11.30 -46.21
C GLY A 510 -6.09 10.92 -46.32
N PHE A 511 -5.69 9.69 -45.99
CA PHE A 511 -4.38 9.15 -46.34
C PHE A 511 -4.45 7.68 -46.73
N GLY A 512 -3.91 7.42 -47.92
CA GLY A 512 -3.93 6.17 -48.64
C GLY A 512 -2.88 5.17 -48.14
N ILE A 513 -3.18 3.93 -48.50
CA ILE A 513 -2.35 2.74 -48.41
C ILE A 513 -1.41 2.74 -49.61
N ASP A 514 -0.13 2.46 -49.40
CA ASP A 514 0.75 1.89 -50.43
C ASP A 514 1.78 0.96 -49.79
N SER A 515 1.85 -0.27 -50.35
CA SER A 515 2.96 -1.21 -50.18
C SER A 515 4.08 -0.88 -51.16
N PRO A 516 5.26 -1.50 -51.00
CA PRO A 516 5.74 -2.27 -52.15
C PRO A 516 6.33 -3.63 -51.79
N ALA A 517 6.25 -4.51 -52.77
CA ALA A 517 7.07 -5.71 -52.91
C ALA A 517 8.43 -5.34 -53.52
N ASN A 518 9.51 -5.74 -52.85
CA ASN A 518 10.65 -6.50 -53.39
C ASN A 518 11.57 -6.91 -52.25
#